data_AF-A0A968WJM4-F1
#
_entry.id   AF-A0A968WJM4-F1
#
_cell.length_a   1.000
_cell.length_b   1.000
_cell.length_c   1.000
_cell.angle_alpha   90.00
_cell.angle_beta   90.00
_cell.angle_gamma   90.00
#
_symmetry.space_group_name_H-M   'P 1'
#
loop_
_entity.id
_entity.type
_entity.pdbx_description
1 polymer ?
#
loop_
_entity_poly.entity_id
_entity_poly.type
_entity_poly.pdbx_seq_one_letter_code
_entity_poly.pdbx_strand_id
1 'polypeptide(L)'
;MFLEMDVYWTVAGGADPVKLLDTHAGRYKLMHVKDMKKTMRFSGDGGNPQQWIELFPNITDAGTGVLDLKSIIAHAKKAGLEHFMSKMTW
;
A
#
# COMPACT_ATOMS: atom_id res chain seq x y z
N MET A 1 10.53 -2.23 -17.65
CA MET A 1 9.28 -1.66 -17.12
C MET A 1 9.25 -1.90 -15.62
N PHE A 2 9.12 -0.84 -14.83
CA PHE A 2 9.08 -0.88 -13.36
C PHE A 2 7.66 -0.63 -12.88
N LEU A 3 7.37 -1.05 -11.65
CA LEU A 3 6.07 -0.96 -11.00
C LEU A 3 6.11 0.02 -9.83
N GLU A 4 4.93 0.57 -9.56
CA GLU A 4 4.62 1.28 -8.33
C GLU A 4 3.72 0.41 -7.46
N MET A 5 3.96 0.39 -6.15
CA MET A 5 3.06 -0.21 -5.17
C MET A 5 2.39 0.88 -4.33
N ASP A 6 1.06 0.95 -4.33
CA ASP A 6 0.32 1.66 -3.29
C ASP A 6 -0.09 0.65 -2.20
N VAL A 7 0.47 0.81 -1.01
CA VAL A 7 0.30 -0.15 0.10
C VAL A 7 -1.17 -0.24 0.52
N TYR A 8 -1.87 0.89 0.56
CA TYR A 8 -3.27 0.95 0.97
C TYR A 8 -4.15 0.16 -0.01
N TRP A 9 -4.00 0.42 -1.31
CA TRP A 9 -4.79 -0.26 -2.33
C TRP A 9 -4.43 -1.73 -2.50
N THR A 10 -3.18 -2.09 -2.25
CA THR A 10 -2.75 -3.49 -2.25
C THR A 10 -3.48 -4.30 -1.17
N VAL A 11 -3.54 -3.76 0.06
CA VAL A 11 -4.25 -4.39 1.17
C VAL A 11 -5.77 -4.36 0.96
N ALA A 12 -6.31 -3.25 0.44
CA ALA A 12 -7.74 -3.14 0.10
C ALA A 12 -8.18 -4.15 -0.97
N GLY A 13 -7.31 -4.46 -1.93
CA GLY A 13 -7.48 -5.53 -2.92
C GLY A 13 -7.31 -6.95 -2.36
N GLY A 14 -6.98 -7.07 -1.07
CA GLY A 14 -6.80 -8.34 -0.38
C GLY A 14 -5.46 -9.04 -0.62
N ALA A 15 -4.52 -8.37 -1.29
CA ALA A 15 -3.17 -8.87 -1.49
C ALA A 15 -2.26 -8.55 -0.29
N ASP A 16 -1.24 -9.38 -0.10
CA ASP A 16 -0.19 -9.15 0.89
C ASP A 16 0.97 -8.37 0.25
N PRO A 17 1.22 -7.11 0.65
CA PRO A 17 2.28 -6.30 0.07
C PRO A 17 3.67 -6.90 0.28
N VAL A 18 3.95 -7.53 1.43
CA VAL A 18 5.26 -8.16 1.71
C VAL A 18 5.48 -9.32 0.75
N LYS A 19 4.48 -10.18 0.60
CA LYS A 19 4.55 -11.31 -0.34
C LYS A 19 4.78 -10.85 -1.78
N LEU A 20 4.13 -9.76 -2.20
CA LEU A 20 4.32 -9.21 -3.55
C LEU A 20 5.72 -8.64 -3.75
N LEU A 21 6.24 -7.90 -2.75
CA LEU A 21 7.60 -7.34 -2.80
C LEU A 21 8.65 -8.45 -2.90
N ASP A 22 8.49 -9.52 -2.12
CA ASP A 22 9.40 -10.66 -2.13
C ASP A 22 9.31 -11.45 -3.46
N THR A 23 8.09 -11.67 -3.96
CA THR A 23 7.86 -12.42 -5.22
C THR A 23 8.34 -11.65 -6.46
N HIS A 24 8.28 -10.33 -6.42
CA HIS A 24 8.63 -9.45 -7.53
C HIS A 24 9.80 -8.52 -7.18
N ALA A 25 10.81 -9.05 -6.51
CA ALA A 25 12.02 -8.31 -6.17
C ALA A 25 12.63 -7.64 -7.41
N GLY A 26 12.99 -6.37 -7.28
CA GLY A 26 13.54 -5.52 -8.34
C GLY A 26 12.50 -4.91 -9.31
N ARG A 27 11.21 -5.29 -9.22
CA ARG A 27 10.15 -4.74 -10.07
C ARG A 27 9.54 -3.47 -9.50
N TYR A 28 9.31 -3.43 -8.19
CA TYR A 28 8.76 -2.25 -7.51
C TYR A 28 9.87 -1.24 -7.24
N LYS A 29 9.84 -0.10 -7.93
CA LYS A 29 10.82 0.99 -7.76
C LYS A 29 10.28 2.19 -7.02
N LEU A 30 8.95 2.31 -6.98
CA LEU A 30 8.26 3.38 -6.29
C LEU A 30 7.18 2.83 -5.37
N MET A 31 7.02 3.43 -4.20
CA MET A 31 5.98 3.06 -3.24
C MET A 31 5.20 4.27 -2.76
N HIS A 32 3.86 4.23 -2.91
CA HIS A 32 2.95 5.11 -2.20
C HIS A 32 2.63 4.53 -0.82
N VAL A 33 2.99 5.29 0.21
CA VAL A 33 2.76 4.89 1.61
C VAL A 33 1.56 5.67 2.15
N LYS A 34 0.48 4.93 2.38
CA LYS A 34 -0.78 5.39 3.01
C LYS A 34 -1.19 4.34 4.02
N ASP A 35 -1.76 4.77 5.14
CA ASP A 35 -2.18 3.86 6.20
C ASP A 35 -3.71 3.73 6.24
N MET A 36 -4.19 2.72 6.95
CA MET A 36 -5.61 2.43 7.14
C MET A 36 -5.98 2.65 8.60
N LYS A 37 -7.08 3.36 8.89
CA LYS A 37 -7.60 3.47 10.26
C LYS A 37 -8.01 2.10 10.83
N LYS A 38 -8.53 1.23 9.96
CA LYS A 38 -8.81 -0.19 10.21
C LYS A 38 -8.60 -0.98 8.93
N THR A 39 -8.19 -2.24 9.05
CA THR A 39 -8.02 -3.10 7.88
C THR A 39 -9.38 -3.35 7.24
N MET A 40 -9.54 -2.92 5.99
CA MET A 40 -10.75 -3.09 5.20
C MET A 40 -10.38 -3.51 3.78
N ARG A 41 -11.32 -4.15 3.09
CA ARG A 41 -11.19 -4.54 1.69
C ARG A 41 -12.26 -3.86 0.86
N PHE A 42 -12.09 -3.88 -0.45
CA PHE A 42 -13.18 -3.53 -1.35
C PHE A 42 -14.42 -4.39 -1.04
N SER A 43 -15.60 -3.81 -1.19
CA SER A 43 -16.88 -4.52 -1.06
C SER A 43 -17.11 -5.54 -2.19
N GLY A 44 -16.32 -5.47 -3.25
CA GLY A 44 -16.26 -6.45 -4.35
C GLY A 44 -14.82 -6.62 -4.87
N ASP A 45 -14.68 -6.62 -6.20
CA ASP A 45 -13.41 -6.81 -6.92
C ASP A 45 -12.56 -5.54 -7.09
N GLY A 46 -13.04 -4.38 -6.61
CA GLY A 46 -12.41 -3.09 -6.83
C GLY A 46 -12.58 -2.54 -8.26
N GLY A 47 -13.46 -3.11 -9.09
CA GLY A 47 -13.69 -2.68 -10.46
C GLY A 47 -14.64 -1.48 -10.63
N ASN A 48 -15.33 -1.07 -9.56
CA ASN A 48 -16.30 0.03 -9.58
C ASN A 48 -15.87 1.19 -8.65
N PRO A 49 -15.90 2.47 -9.09
CA PRO A 49 -15.54 3.62 -8.28
C PRO A 49 -16.26 3.75 -6.92
N GLN A 50 -17.52 3.31 -6.78
CA GLN A 50 -18.19 3.34 -5.46
C GLN A 50 -17.43 2.54 -4.41
N GLN A 51 -16.84 1.39 -4.78
CA GLN A 51 -16.07 0.56 -3.84
C GLN A 51 -14.82 1.30 -3.33
N TRP A 52 -14.27 2.24 -4.11
CA TRP A 52 -13.11 3.03 -3.72
C TRP A 52 -13.52 4.19 -2.82
N ILE A 53 -14.64 4.86 -3.15
CA ILE A 53 -15.19 5.98 -2.37
C ILE A 53 -15.55 5.52 -0.95
N GLU A 54 -16.09 4.31 -0.80
CA GLU A 54 -16.39 3.69 0.51
C GLU A 54 -15.14 3.57 1.40
N LEU A 55 -13.96 3.42 0.80
CA LEU A 55 -12.70 3.28 1.51
C LEU A 55 -11.98 4.60 1.77
N PHE A 56 -12.30 5.70 1.08
CA PHE A 56 -11.61 6.97 1.29
C PHE A 56 -11.65 7.48 2.73
N PRO A 57 -12.76 7.40 3.49
CA PRO A 57 -12.79 7.83 4.90
C PRO A 57 -11.85 7.05 5.83
N ASN A 58 -11.39 5.88 5.38
CA ASN A 58 -10.52 4.98 6.13
C ASN A 58 -9.03 5.19 5.83
N ILE A 59 -8.68 6.01 4.84
CA ILE A 59 -7.30 6.44 4.62
C ILE A 59 -6.87 7.32 5.80
N THR A 60 -5.65 7.10 6.27
CA THR A 60 -4.99 7.93 7.27
C THR A 60 -3.50 8.07 6.96
N ASP A 61 -2.86 9.03 7.63
CA ASP A 61 -1.45 9.32 7.45
C ASP A 61 -0.56 8.14 7.86
N ALA A 62 0.60 8.03 7.23
CA ALA A 62 1.55 6.94 7.46
C ALA A 62 1.97 6.88 8.94
N GLY A 63 1.68 5.76 9.61
CA GLY A 63 2.06 5.53 11.00
C GLY A 63 0.99 5.92 12.02
N THR A 64 -0.16 6.43 11.58
CA THR A 64 -1.32 6.68 12.47
C THR A 64 -2.41 5.61 12.33
N GLY A 65 -2.22 4.60 11.50
CA GLY A 65 -3.17 3.53 11.25
C GLY A 65 -2.71 2.17 11.77
N VAL A 66 -3.22 1.11 11.16
CA VAL A 66 -3.05 -0.27 11.62
C VAL A 66 -2.13 -1.11 10.75
N LEU A 67 -1.65 -0.59 9.62
CA LEU A 67 -0.75 -1.34 8.75
C LEU A 67 0.66 -1.42 9.35
N ASP A 68 1.31 -2.57 9.26
CA ASP A 68 2.72 -2.72 9.63
C ASP A 68 3.64 -2.14 8.54
N LEU A 69 3.60 -0.81 8.41
CA LEU A 69 4.38 -0.07 7.43
C LEU A 69 5.88 -0.25 7.65
N LYS A 70 6.34 -0.47 8.89
CA LYS A 70 7.75 -0.70 9.19
C LYS A 70 8.26 -1.97 8.51
N SER A 71 7.54 -3.08 8.68
CA SER A 71 7.86 -4.35 8.02
C SER A 71 7.78 -4.23 6.50
N ILE A 72 6.71 -3.64 5.97
CA ILE A 72 6.50 -3.47 4.53
C ILE A 72 7.63 -2.66 3.90
N ILE A 73 8.01 -1.53 4.49
CA ILE A 73 9.10 -0.68 4.00
C ILE A 73 10.45 -1.39 4.10
N ALA A 74 10.70 -2.16 5.16
CA ALA A 74 11.93 -2.93 5.30
C ALA A 74 12.07 -3.98 4.17
N HIS A 75 10.99 -4.70 3.86
CA HIS A 75 10.95 -5.61 2.72
C HIS A 75 11.09 -4.88 1.39
N ALA A 76 10.44 -3.72 1.22
CA ALA A 76 10.54 -2.93 0.00
C ALA A 76 11.99 -2.48 -0.30
N LYS A 77 12.69 -1.99 0.73
CA LYS A 77 14.12 -1.62 0.61
C LYS A 77 14.97 -2.83 0.22
N LYS A 78 14.74 -3.98 0.86
CA LYS A 78 15.45 -5.23 0.53
C LYS A 78 15.13 -5.71 -0.90
N ALA A 79 13.92 -5.48 -1.38
CA ALA A 79 13.47 -5.81 -2.72
C ALA A 79 13.97 -4.81 -3.79
N GLY A 80 14.71 -3.77 -3.43
CA GLY A 80 15.33 -2.84 -4.37
C GLY A 80 14.47 -1.64 -4.77
N LEU A 81 13.59 -1.20 -3.86
CA LEU A 81 12.84 0.05 -3.99
C LEU A 81 13.78 1.27 -3.95
N GLU A 82 13.51 2.26 -4.81
CA GLU A 82 14.35 3.45 -4.97
C GLU A 82 13.67 4.71 -4.43
N HIS A 83 12.33 4.81 -4.54
CA HIS A 83 11.58 6.01 -4.19
C HIS A 83 10.37 5.71 -3.30
N PHE A 84 10.15 6.57 -2.32
CA PHE A 84 8.95 6.59 -1.47
C PHE A 84 8.18 7.88 -1.72
N MET A 85 6.88 7.76 -1.93
CA MET A 85 5.95 8.89 -1.96
C MET A 85 5.00 8.74 -0.77
N SER A 86 5.25 9.51 0.29
CA SER A 86 4.31 9.70 1.39
C SER A 86 3.60 11.03 1.19
N LYS A 87 2.27 11.07 1.34
CA LYS A 87 1.59 12.33 1.63
C LYS A 87 1.86 12.64 3.11
N MET A 88 3.06 13.13 3.41
CA MET A 88 3.49 13.52 4.75
C MET A 88 3.20 15.01 4.89
N THR A 89 2.13 15.36 5.59
CA THR A 89 2.03 16.70 6.20
C THR A 89 3.02 16.73 7.36
N TRP A 90 4.01 17.62 7.28
CA TRP A 90 4.97 17.91 8.36
C TRP A 90 4.30 18.58 9.55
#